data_AF-A0A7K0U1C0-F1
#
_entry.id   AF-A0A7K0U1C0-F1
#
_cell.length_a   1.000
_cell.length_b   1.000
_cell.length_c   1.000
_cell.angle_alpha   90.00
_cell.angle_beta   90.00
_cell.angle_gamma   90.00
#
_symmetry.space_group_name_H-M   'P 1'
#
loop_
_entity.id
_entity.type
_entity.pdbx_description
1 polymer ?
#
loop_
_entity_poly.entity_id
_entity_poly.type
_entity_poly.pdbx_seq_one_letter_code
_entity_poly.pdbx_strand_id
1 'polypeptide(L)'
;VKGPNGTAQGRFSLSNGIQVAAKTGTAQLNPKGQEQRSHAWITAFAPAKAPQVVVTVMLKGVNAVISAGTGGRLAGPIANQLLSYAVLNP
;
A
#
# COMPACT_ATOMS: atom_id res chain seq x y z
N VAL A 1 0.40 -8.10 5.23
CA VAL A 1 -0.99 -8.10 5.76
C VAL A 1 -1.58 -9.50 5.61
N LYS A 2 -1.89 -10.18 6.73
CA LYS A 2 -2.39 -11.57 6.74
C LYS A 2 -3.93 -11.65 6.78
N GLY A 3 -4.60 -10.98 5.83
CA GLY A 3 -6.05 -11.13 5.62
C GLY A 3 -6.29 -11.80 4.27
N PRO A 4 -6.95 -12.97 4.18
CA PRO A 4 -7.08 -13.74 2.94
C PRO A 4 -7.92 -13.06 1.85
N ASN A 5 -8.68 -12.02 2.20
CA ASN A 5 -9.52 -11.24 1.30
C ASN A 5 -9.15 -9.74 1.28
N GLY A 6 -7.97 -9.38 1.79
CA GLY A 6 -7.57 -7.98 1.92
C GLY A 6 -7.06 -7.39 0.60
N THR A 7 -7.45 -6.15 0.26
CA THR A 7 -6.91 -5.44 -0.92
C THR A 7 -5.40 -5.13 -0.82
N ALA A 8 -4.84 -5.20 0.40
CA ALA A 8 -3.42 -5.09 0.71
C ALA A 8 -2.71 -6.45 0.88
N GLN A 9 -3.38 -7.56 0.58
CA GLN A 9 -2.82 -8.90 0.71
C GLN A 9 -1.58 -9.06 -0.18
N GLY A 10 -0.57 -9.74 0.36
CA GLY A 10 0.70 -9.99 -0.34
C GLY A 10 1.55 -8.75 -0.64
N ARG A 11 1.17 -7.55 -0.17
CA ARG A 11 1.93 -6.32 -0.44
C ARG A 11 3.11 -6.08 0.48
N PHE A 12 3.19 -6.82 1.58
CA PHE A 12 4.24 -6.65 2.58
C PHE A 12 4.85 -7.99 2.96
N SER A 13 6.19 -8.04 2.99
CA SER A 13 6.99 -9.18 3.41
C SER A 13 8.21 -8.67 4.18
N LEU A 14 8.02 -8.36 5.46
CA LEU A 14 9.10 -7.96 6.35
C LEU A 14 9.83 -9.20 6.88
N SER A 15 11.12 -9.05 7.17
CA SER A 15 11.93 -10.07 7.83
C SER A 15 11.43 -10.34 9.27
N ASN A 16 11.91 -11.45 9.86
CA ASN A 16 11.70 -11.80 11.27
C ASN A 16 10.23 -11.98 11.70
N GLY A 17 9.32 -12.23 10.75
CA GLY A 17 7.90 -12.46 11.06
C GLY A 17 7.15 -11.21 11.55
N ILE A 18 7.71 -10.02 11.36
CA ILE A 18 7.09 -8.75 11.78
C ILE A 18 5.75 -8.58 11.06
N GLN A 19 4.69 -8.44 11.85
CA GLN A 19 3.34 -8.27 11.32
C GLN A 19 3.12 -6.84 10.82
N VAL A 20 2.50 -6.71 9.66
CA VAL A 20 2.11 -5.42 9.05
C VAL A 20 0.60 -5.34 8.92
N ALA A 21 0.04 -4.22 9.37
CA ALA A 21 -1.30 -3.78 9.03
C ALA A 21 -1.22 -2.64 8.00
N ALA A 22 -2.12 -2.65 7.03
CA ALA A 22 -2.14 -1.64 5.98
C ALA A 22 -3.54 -1.44 5.39
N LYS A 23 -3.78 -0.24 4.87
CA LYS A 23 -4.97 0.10 4.10
C LYS A 23 -4.56 0.71 2.76
N THR A 24 -5.25 0.29 1.70
CA THR A 24 -5.07 0.83 0.34
C THR A 24 -6.26 1.67 -0.07
N GLY A 25 -6.03 2.56 -1.02
CA GLY A 25 -7.09 3.23 -1.75
C GLY A 25 -6.66 3.71 -3.14
N THR A 26 -7.66 4.03 -3.93
CA THR A 26 -7.54 4.54 -5.28
C THR A 26 -8.55 5.67 -5.44
N ALA A 27 -8.11 6.88 -5.80
CA ALA A 27 -8.99 8.02 -6.07
C ALA A 27 -9.01 8.30 -7.56
N GLN A 28 -10.15 8.10 -8.20
CA GLN A 28 -10.33 8.31 -9.65
C GLN A 28 -10.33 9.80 -9.98
N LEU A 29 -9.65 10.19 -11.07
CA LEU A 29 -9.50 11.59 -11.49
C LEU A 29 -10.27 11.94 -12.76
N ASN A 30 -10.77 10.94 -13.49
CA ASN A 30 -11.46 11.13 -14.77
C ASN A 30 -12.87 10.53 -14.72
N PRO A 31 -13.83 11.04 -15.51
CA PRO A 31 -15.14 10.43 -15.66
C PRO A 31 -15.08 9.11 -16.43
N LYS A 32 -16.16 8.32 -16.34
CA LYS A 32 -16.32 7.06 -17.09
C LYS A 32 -16.22 7.32 -18.60
N GLY A 33 -15.54 6.43 -19.32
CA GLY A 33 -15.37 6.52 -20.78
C GLY A 33 -14.13 7.29 -21.24
N GLN A 34 -13.39 7.92 -20.31
CA GLN A 34 -12.07 8.48 -20.58
C GLN A 34 -10.95 7.53 -20.14
N GLU A 35 -9.73 7.80 -20.58
CA GLU A 35 -8.53 7.09 -20.13
C GLU A 35 -8.46 7.06 -18.59
N GLN A 36 -8.33 5.87 -18.02
CA GLN A 36 -8.37 5.69 -16.57
C GLN A 36 -7.16 6.32 -15.90
N ARG A 37 -7.42 7.27 -15.00
CA ARG A 37 -6.43 8.03 -14.27
C ARG A 37 -6.81 8.11 -12.80
N SER A 38 -5.84 7.89 -11.91
CA SER A 38 -6.09 7.89 -10.47
C SER A 38 -4.93 8.41 -9.62
N HIS A 39 -5.20 8.72 -8.36
CA HIS A 39 -4.20 8.64 -7.29
C HIS A 39 -4.26 7.24 -6.68
N ALA A 40 -3.11 6.58 -6.56
CA ALA A 40 -2.98 5.27 -5.94
C ALA A 40 -2.20 5.42 -4.63
N TRP A 41 -2.72 4.89 -3.53
CA TRP A 41 -2.08 5.06 -2.23
C TRP A 41 -2.18 3.83 -1.34
N ILE A 42 -1.24 3.76 -0.40
CA ILE A 42 -1.24 2.79 0.69
C ILE A 42 -0.63 3.43 1.94
N THR A 43 -1.24 3.15 3.09
CA THR A 43 -0.69 3.46 4.41
C THR A 43 -0.50 2.16 5.17
N ALA A 44 0.67 1.98 5.77
CA ALA A 44 1.02 0.78 6.52
C ALA A 44 1.82 1.11 7.77
N PHE A 45 1.67 0.29 8.80
CA PHE A 45 2.42 0.41 10.04
C PHE A 45 2.89 -0.94 10.56
N ALA A 46 4.00 -0.92 11.28
CA ALA A 46 4.64 -2.09 11.86
C ALA A 46 5.43 -1.75 13.14
N PRO A 47 5.58 -2.71 14.08
CA PRO A 47 4.83 -3.97 14.18
C PRO A 47 3.32 -3.76 14.40
N ALA A 48 2.46 -4.61 13.84
CA ALA A 48 1.01 -4.37 13.82
C ALA A 48 0.35 -4.28 15.21
N LYS A 49 0.87 -4.99 16.21
CA LYS A 49 0.31 -4.98 17.59
C LYS A 49 0.85 -3.84 18.47
N ALA A 50 2.03 -3.31 18.15
CA ALA A 50 2.69 -2.25 18.89
C ALA A 50 3.45 -1.35 17.89
N PRO A 51 2.73 -0.50 17.13
CA PRO A 51 3.30 0.22 15.99
C PRO A 51 4.42 1.17 16.43
N GLN A 52 5.55 1.13 15.73
CA GLN A 52 6.68 2.05 15.94
C GLN A 52 6.89 2.94 14.72
N VAL A 53 6.64 2.40 13.52
CA VAL A 53 6.82 3.10 12.25
C VAL A 53 5.54 3.07 11.44
N VAL A 54 5.22 4.20 10.81
CA VAL A 54 4.17 4.34 9.80
C VAL A 54 4.76 4.87 8.50
N VAL A 55 4.32 4.30 7.37
CA VAL A 55 4.68 4.76 6.02
C VAL A 55 3.40 4.99 5.24
N THR A 56 3.32 6.14 4.55
CA THR A 56 2.30 6.43 3.55
C THR A 56 2.97 6.72 2.22
N VAL A 57 2.55 6.01 1.17
CA VAL A 57 2.99 6.26 -0.21
C VAL A 57 1.79 6.65 -1.05
N MET A 58 1.92 7.75 -1.78
CA MET A 58 0.93 8.24 -2.74
C MET A 58 1.57 8.45 -4.11
N LEU A 59 1.01 7.80 -5.13
CA LEU A 59 1.36 7.98 -6.52
C LEU A 59 0.27 8.80 -7.20
N LYS A 60 0.63 9.97 -7.72
CA LYS A 60 -0.34 10.90 -8.32
C LYS A 60 -0.46 10.70 -9.83
N GLY A 61 -1.68 10.77 -10.36
CA GLY A 61 -1.94 10.85 -11.79
C GLY A 61 -1.52 9.62 -12.57
N VAL A 62 -1.65 8.42 -11.98
CA VAL A 62 -1.28 7.17 -12.64
C VAL A 62 -2.33 6.76 -13.66
N ASN A 63 -1.89 6.35 -14.85
CA ASN A 63 -2.75 5.85 -15.94
C ASN A 63 -2.78 4.32 -15.90
N ALA A 64 -3.45 3.77 -14.88
CA ALA A 64 -3.53 2.33 -14.67
C ALA A 64 -4.99 1.89 -14.53
N VAL A 65 -5.26 0.63 -14.90
CA VAL A 65 -6.59 0.04 -14.70
C VAL A 65 -6.97 0.12 -13.21
N ILE A 66 -8.09 0.79 -12.93
CA ILE A 66 -8.64 1.06 -11.61
C ILE A 66 -9.41 -0.18 -11.12
N SER A 67 -9.02 -0.64 -9.94
CA SER A 67 -9.70 -1.69 -9.17
C SER A 67 -9.48 -1.45 -7.67
N ALA A 68 -10.17 -2.23 -6.84
CA ALA A 68 -10.00 -2.20 -5.38
C ALA A 68 -8.55 -2.48 -4.94
N GLY A 69 -7.77 -3.17 -5.77
CA GLY A 69 -6.36 -3.50 -5.52
C GLY A 69 -5.35 -2.51 -6.10
N THR A 70 -5.75 -1.49 -6.88
CA THR A 70 -4.81 -0.61 -7.61
C THR A 70 -3.86 0.12 -6.68
N GLY A 71 -4.35 0.75 -5.60
CA GLY A 71 -3.52 1.36 -4.56
C GLY A 71 -2.45 0.41 -4.02
N GLY A 72 -2.86 -0.81 -3.63
CA GLY A 72 -1.94 -1.82 -3.13
C GLY A 72 -0.97 -2.34 -4.17
N ARG A 73 -1.40 -2.48 -5.43
CA ARG A 73 -0.56 -2.96 -6.53
C ARG A 73 0.53 -1.98 -6.90
N LEU A 74 0.21 -0.69 -6.97
CA LEU A 74 1.15 0.33 -7.43
C LEU A 74 2.00 0.90 -6.29
N ALA A 75 1.39 1.26 -5.16
CA ALA A 75 2.11 1.88 -4.04
C ALA A 75 2.68 0.87 -3.04
N GLY A 76 2.17 -0.37 -3.03
CA GLY A 76 2.59 -1.42 -2.08
C GLY A 76 4.08 -1.77 -2.11
N PRO A 77 4.71 -2.01 -3.28
CA PRO A 77 6.13 -2.35 -3.35
C PRO A 77 7.03 -1.28 -2.73
N ILE A 78 6.74 0.00 -2.98
CA ILE A 78 7.48 1.14 -2.43
C ILE A 78 7.28 1.21 -0.91
N ALA A 79 6.03 1.09 -0.45
CA ALA A 79 5.72 1.09 0.97
C ALA A 79 6.38 -0.07 1.72
N ASN A 80 6.48 -1.25 1.10
CA ASN A 80 7.17 -2.40 1.68
C ASN A 80 8.66 -2.15 1.86
N GLN A 81 9.33 -1.58 0.85
CA GLN A 81 10.76 -1.25 0.94
C GLN A 81 11.03 -0.24 2.05
N LEU A 82 10.27 0.87 2.08
CA LEU A 82 10.42 1.91 3.09
C LEU A 82 10.14 1.39 4.50
N LEU A 83 9.04 0.67 4.69
CA LEU A 83 8.66 0.14 6.00
C LEU A 83 9.66 -0.92 6.47
N SER A 84 10.16 -1.78 5.58
CA SER A 84 11.18 -2.77 5.92
C SER A 84 12.49 -2.10 6.35
N TYR A 85 12.93 -1.07 5.62
CA TYR A 85 14.13 -0.32 5.96
C TYR A 85 13.98 0.36 7.32
N ALA A 86 12.91 1.13 7.51
CA ALA A 86 12.70 1.92 8.73
C ALA A 86 12.54 1.05 9.98
N VAL A 87 11.90 -0.12 9.88
CA VAL A 87 11.74 -1.02 11.04
C VAL A 87 13.05 -1.72 11.42
N LEU A 88 13.97 -1.93 10.48
CA LEU A 88 15.28 -2.54 10.74
C LEU A 88 16.35 -1.53 11.16
N ASN A 89 16.08 -0.23 11.02
CA ASN A 89 16.99 0.86 11.32
C ASN A 89 16.26 1.92 12.18
N PRO A 90 15.97 1.59 13.46
CA PRO A 90 15.20 2.46 14.36
C PRO A 90 15.95 3.73 14.78
#